data_AF-A0A4R5VKV4-F1
#
_entry.id   AF-A0A4R5VKV4-F1
#
_cell.length_a   1.000
_cell.length_b   1.000
_cell.length_c   1.000
_cell.angle_alpha   90.00
_cell.angle_beta   90.00
_cell.angle_gamma   90.00
#
_symmetry.space_group_name_H-M   'P 1'
#
loop_
_entity.id
_entity.type
_entity.pdbx_description
1 polymer ?
#
loop_
_entity_poly.entity_id
_entity_poly.type
_entity_poly.pdbx_seq_one_letter_code
_entity_poly.pdbx_strand_id
1 'polypeptide(L)'
;GKGLLITTEARPNAQNHITDMDETIDRLQQAQQQQEELTDLARQYSAHLSQQTPNAVHQTLKQDNSAIQGTPSHEPTVFPELNEPHLVLSGAAGIAFSTPQSTHISSGEHMALTSGKDTSIAVGKSLFVTVKEGLSVFVHKLGIRLVAASGHVTIEAQNDAMLLEAAKDFNITSTADTIHITAKNKVLVNGGGSFTEWSANGIKSGTKGTWTEHAAAHTSLGPLSRPV
;
A
#
# COMPACT_ATOMS: atom_id res chain seq x y z
N GLY A 1 21.09 -9.48 -27.44
CA GLY A 1 21.29 -8.08 -27.86
C GLY A 1 22.05 -7.33 -26.78
N LYS A 2 22.43 -6.07 -26.99
CA LYS A 2 23.08 -5.19 -25.99
C LYS A 2 22.10 -4.18 -25.35
N GLY A 3 20.79 -4.41 -25.47
CA GLY A 3 19.75 -3.48 -25.02
C GLY A 3 19.21 -2.57 -26.15
N LEU A 4 18.23 -1.73 -25.80
CA LEU A 4 17.56 -0.79 -26.69
C LEU A 4 17.16 0.47 -25.92
N LEU A 5 17.65 1.64 -26.37
CA LEU A 5 17.18 2.95 -25.92
C LEU A 5 16.22 3.53 -26.97
N ILE A 6 15.02 3.92 -26.55
CA ILE A 6 14.10 4.75 -27.33
C ILE A 6 13.92 6.05 -26.57
N THR A 7 14.47 7.14 -27.10
CA THR A 7 14.47 8.44 -26.44
C THR A 7 13.98 9.56 -27.34
N THR A 8 13.37 10.57 -26.73
CA THR A 8 13.04 11.86 -27.36
C THR A 8 13.96 12.98 -26.91
N GLU A 9 14.97 12.67 -26.09
CA GLU A 9 16.02 13.62 -25.71
C GLU A 9 16.82 14.03 -26.95
N ALA A 10 17.02 15.33 -27.11
CA ALA A 10 17.76 15.84 -28.25
C ALA A 10 19.26 15.59 -28.07
N ARG A 11 19.91 15.21 -29.17
CA ARG A 11 21.37 15.21 -29.31
C ARG A 11 21.75 16.18 -30.44
N PRO A 12 21.77 17.50 -30.19
CA PRO A 12 22.03 18.50 -31.22
C PRO A 12 23.37 18.21 -31.91
N ASN A 13 23.39 18.23 -33.24
CA ASN A 13 24.57 17.92 -34.04
C ASN A 13 25.17 16.52 -33.77
N ALA A 14 24.38 15.57 -33.27
CA ALA A 14 24.86 14.27 -32.80
C ALA A 14 26.03 14.39 -31.80
N GLN A 15 25.95 15.40 -30.92
CA GLN A 15 26.83 15.47 -29.75
C GLN A 15 26.56 14.25 -28.85
N ASN A 16 27.63 13.61 -28.39
CA ASN A 16 27.67 12.33 -27.66
C ASN A 16 27.32 11.09 -28.50
N HIS A 17 27.46 9.92 -27.89
CA HIS A 17 27.21 8.64 -28.54
C HIS A 17 25.73 8.23 -28.51
N ILE A 18 25.39 7.22 -29.31
CA ILE A 18 24.01 6.79 -29.56
C ILE A 18 23.26 6.29 -28.31
N THR A 19 23.99 5.86 -27.27
CA THR A 19 23.43 5.38 -26.00
C THR A 19 23.50 6.39 -24.87
N ASP A 20 23.98 7.61 -25.14
CA ASP A 20 24.08 8.68 -24.15
C ASP A 20 22.70 8.96 -23.52
N MET A 21 22.59 8.83 -22.20
CA MET A 21 21.30 8.91 -21.50
C MET A 21 21.40 9.45 -20.06
N ASP A 22 22.36 10.33 -19.78
CA ASP A 22 22.60 10.93 -18.45
C ASP A 22 21.30 11.43 -17.79
N GLU A 23 20.44 12.14 -18.53
CA GLU A 23 19.19 12.67 -18.00
C GLU A 23 18.20 11.56 -17.61
N THR A 24 18.28 10.41 -18.27
CA THR A 24 17.47 9.22 -17.97
C THR A 24 18.01 8.50 -16.75
N ILE A 25 19.33 8.36 -16.63
CA ILE A 25 19.99 7.76 -15.46
C ILE A 25 19.68 8.58 -14.20
N ASP A 26 19.79 9.90 -14.27
CA ASP A 26 19.46 10.80 -13.15
C ASP A 26 18.01 10.61 -12.68
N ARG A 27 17.05 10.51 -13.63
CA ARG A 27 15.64 10.28 -13.31
C ARG A 27 15.41 8.90 -12.69
N LEU A 28 16.07 7.86 -13.18
CA LEU A 28 15.99 6.51 -12.62
C LEU A 28 16.59 6.44 -11.21
N GLN A 29 17.70 7.12 -10.96
CA GLN A 29 18.31 7.24 -9.64
C GLN A 29 17.39 7.99 -8.65
N GLN A 30 16.81 9.12 -9.05
CA GLN A 30 15.83 9.85 -8.23
C GLN A 30 14.60 8.98 -7.91
N ALA A 31 14.08 8.24 -8.88
CA ALA A 31 12.95 7.34 -8.67
C ALA A 31 13.30 6.19 -7.70
N GLN A 32 14.50 5.61 -7.81
CA GLN A 32 14.99 4.60 -6.88
C GLN A 32 15.13 5.15 -5.46
N GLN A 33 15.71 6.34 -5.31
CA GLN A 33 15.87 6.99 -4.01
C GLN A 33 14.50 7.26 -3.36
N GLN A 34 13.53 7.77 -4.13
CA GLN A 34 12.19 8.00 -3.64
C GLN A 34 11.52 6.73 -3.11
N GLN A 35 11.70 5.59 -3.79
CA GLN A 35 11.18 4.31 -3.30
C GLN A 35 11.85 3.85 -2.02
N GLU A 36 13.16 4.02 -1.91
CA GLU A 36 13.93 3.68 -0.70
C GLU A 36 13.42 4.51 0.49
N GLU A 37 13.36 5.84 0.34
CA GLU A 37 12.91 6.74 1.40
C GLU A 37 11.49 6.44 1.88
N LEU A 38 10.55 6.19 0.96
CA LEU A 38 9.16 5.86 1.32
C LEU A 38 9.04 4.47 1.96
N THR A 39 9.84 3.50 1.50
CA THR A 39 9.87 2.15 2.09
C THR A 39 10.46 2.19 3.50
N ASP A 40 11.52 2.96 3.71
CA ASP A 40 12.15 3.17 5.00
C ASP A 40 11.19 3.82 5.99
N LEU A 41 10.44 4.81 5.52
CA LEU A 41 9.42 5.45 6.32
C LEU A 41 8.28 4.48 6.66
N ALA A 42 7.80 3.68 5.70
CA ALA A 42 6.80 2.65 5.96
C ALA A 42 7.27 1.62 7.01
N ARG A 43 8.56 1.25 6.99
CA ARG A 43 9.18 0.36 7.99
C ARG A 43 9.16 0.96 9.39
N GLN A 44 9.46 2.26 9.53
CA GLN A 44 9.40 2.95 10.83
C GLN A 44 8.01 2.91 11.47
N TYR A 45 6.95 2.89 10.66
CA TYR A 45 5.56 2.82 11.10
C TYR A 45 4.99 1.39 11.08
N SER A 46 5.84 0.36 11.05
CA SER A 46 5.43 -1.05 11.07
C SER A 46 4.47 -1.45 9.94
N ALA A 47 4.44 -0.72 8.82
CA ALA A 47 3.59 -1.05 7.67
C ALA A 47 4.20 -2.17 6.80
N HIS A 48 5.30 -2.80 7.20
CA HIS A 48 5.92 -3.90 6.48
C HIS A 48 5.27 -5.25 6.88
N LEU A 49 4.93 -6.08 5.90
CA LEU A 49 4.16 -7.32 6.11
C LEU A 49 4.95 -8.44 6.79
N SER A 50 6.28 -8.39 6.75
CA SER A 50 7.15 -9.30 7.50
C SER A 50 8.52 -8.68 7.73
N GLN A 51 9.17 -8.97 8.87
CA GLN A 51 10.56 -8.59 9.14
C GLN A 51 11.57 -9.13 8.10
N GLN A 52 11.10 -10.01 7.21
CA GLN A 52 11.88 -10.65 6.16
C GLN A 52 11.46 -10.22 4.76
N THR A 53 10.59 -9.21 4.58
CA THR A 53 10.30 -8.71 3.22
C THR A 53 11.62 -8.17 2.69
N PRO A 54 12.30 -8.88 1.77
CA PRO A 54 13.62 -8.47 1.37
C PRO A 54 13.47 -7.11 0.70
N ASN A 55 14.50 -6.27 0.81
CA ASN A 55 14.64 -5.06 0.02
C ASN A 55 14.82 -5.39 -1.49
N ALA A 56 14.24 -6.50 -1.97
CA ALA A 56 14.47 -7.11 -3.27
C ALA A 56 14.09 -6.15 -4.38
N VAL A 57 12.93 -5.48 -4.29
CA VAL A 57 12.55 -4.47 -5.30
C VAL A 57 13.60 -3.37 -5.39
N HIS A 58 14.02 -2.80 -4.26
CA HIS A 58 15.05 -1.75 -4.24
C HIS A 58 16.41 -2.27 -4.76
N GLN A 59 16.83 -3.46 -4.34
CA GLN A 59 18.09 -4.07 -4.76
C GLN A 59 18.09 -4.37 -6.26
N THR A 60 17.01 -4.94 -6.79
CA THR A 60 16.82 -5.21 -8.22
C THR A 60 16.83 -3.91 -9.00
N LEU A 61 16.06 -2.88 -8.59
CA LEU A 61 16.08 -1.60 -9.29
C LEU A 61 17.45 -0.92 -9.27
N LYS A 62 18.19 -1.06 -8.16
CA LYS A 62 19.56 -0.55 -8.08
C LYS A 62 20.51 -1.29 -9.02
N GLN A 63 20.37 -2.62 -9.12
CA GLN A 63 21.13 -3.45 -10.07
C GLN A 63 20.78 -3.08 -11.51
N ASP A 64 19.49 -3.01 -11.85
CA ASP A 64 19.00 -2.63 -13.18
C ASP A 64 19.51 -1.23 -13.55
N ASN A 65 19.38 -0.24 -12.66
CA ASN A 65 19.89 1.11 -12.90
C ASN A 65 21.42 1.12 -13.12
N SER A 66 22.17 0.33 -12.35
CA SER A 66 23.62 0.21 -12.51
C SER A 66 23.99 -0.48 -13.83
N ALA A 67 23.21 -1.47 -14.26
CA ALA A 67 23.42 -2.15 -15.54
C ALA A 67 23.00 -1.29 -16.75
N ILE A 68 21.99 -0.41 -16.58
CA ILE A 68 21.59 0.60 -17.57
C ILE A 68 22.68 1.67 -17.70
N GLN A 69 23.18 2.22 -16.60
CA GLN A 69 24.32 3.15 -16.60
C GLN A 69 25.59 2.50 -17.14
N GLY A 70 25.76 1.22 -16.82
CA GLY A 70 26.85 0.37 -17.24
C GLY A 70 28.24 0.80 -16.74
N THR A 71 29.30 0.38 -17.43
CA THR A 71 30.68 0.51 -16.93
C THR A 71 31.49 1.45 -17.83
N PRO A 72 32.13 2.51 -17.27
CA PRO A 72 33.00 3.39 -18.02
C PRO A 72 34.08 2.63 -18.79
N SER A 73 34.19 2.89 -20.09
CA SER A 73 35.24 2.37 -20.95
C SER A 73 36.10 3.51 -21.46
N HIS A 74 37.41 3.28 -21.56
CA HIS A 74 38.34 4.24 -22.17
C HIS A 74 38.51 4.00 -23.69
N GLU A 75 37.82 2.98 -24.23
CA GLU A 75 37.84 2.65 -25.65
C GLU A 75 36.81 3.50 -26.42
N PRO A 76 37.22 4.24 -27.47
CA PRO A 76 36.34 5.19 -28.17
C PRO A 76 35.10 4.58 -28.84
N THR A 77 35.10 3.27 -29.08
CA THR A 77 34.06 2.53 -29.80
C THR A 77 33.14 1.73 -28.87
N VAL A 78 33.41 1.78 -27.56
CA VAL A 78 32.63 1.06 -26.54
C VAL A 78 31.91 2.09 -25.70
N PHE A 79 30.59 2.14 -25.85
CA PHE A 79 29.74 2.99 -25.01
C PHE A 79 29.47 2.30 -23.68
N PRO A 80 29.46 3.05 -22.57
CA PRO A 80 29.39 2.48 -21.24
C PRO A 80 28.01 1.92 -20.88
N GLU A 81 26.93 2.44 -21.45
CA GLU A 81 25.56 2.09 -21.05
C GLU A 81 25.09 0.72 -21.57
N LEU A 82 24.03 0.20 -20.92
CA LEU A 82 23.34 -1.04 -21.27
C LEU A 82 24.26 -2.27 -21.25
N ASN A 83 24.95 -2.50 -20.13
CA ASN A 83 25.75 -3.71 -19.89
C ASN A 83 24.91 -4.99 -19.98
N GLU A 84 23.61 -4.88 -19.72
CA GLU A 84 22.60 -5.92 -19.87
C GLU A 84 21.51 -5.48 -20.85
N PRO A 85 20.78 -6.42 -21.48
CA PRO A 85 19.87 -6.13 -22.58
C PRO A 85 18.53 -5.48 -22.15
N HIS A 86 18.62 -4.32 -21.50
CA HIS A 86 17.47 -3.52 -21.06
C HIS A 86 16.78 -2.82 -22.24
N LEU A 87 15.46 -2.68 -22.15
CA LEU A 87 14.70 -1.72 -22.95
C LEU A 87 14.42 -0.49 -22.10
N VAL A 88 14.95 0.66 -22.50
CA VAL A 88 14.76 1.94 -21.84
C VAL A 88 13.93 2.87 -22.73
N LEU A 89 12.79 3.31 -22.22
CA LEU A 89 11.93 4.31 -22.87
C LEU A 89 12.08 5.64 -22.12
N SER A 90 12.52 6.70 -22.80
CA SER A 90 12.76 8.01 -22.17
C SER A 90 12.09 9.15 -22.94
N GLY A 91 11.26 9.91 -22.23
CA GLY A 91 10.50 11.04 -22.77
C GLY A 91 10.93 12.35 -22.13
N ALA A 92 11.39 13.32 -22.92
CA ALA A 92 11.78 14.64 -22.40
C ALA A 92 10.57 15.40 -21.83
N ALA A 93 9.41 15.29 -22.50
CA ALA A 93 8.15 15.89 -22.07
C ALA A 93 7.21 14.90 -21.36
N GLY A 94 7.29 13.61 -21.70
CA GLY A 94 6.45 12.56 -21.13
C GLY A 94 6.36 11.31 -22.01
N ILE A 95 5.66 10.30 -21.52
CA ILE A 95 5.39 9.02 -22.22
C ILE A 95 3.89 8.74 -22.11
N ALA A 96 3.25 8.38 -23.23
CA ALA A 96 1.84 8.03 -23.28
C ALA A 96 1.65 6.64 -23.91
N PHE A 97 0.84 5.81 -23.27
CA PHE A 97 0.38 4.52 -23.80
C PHE A 97 -1.12 4.60 -24.04
N SER A 98 -1.58 4.29 -25.25
CA SER A 98 -3.01 4.38 -25.63
C SER A 98 -3.38 3.28 -26.60
N THR A 99 -4.53 2.63 -26.35
CA THR A 99 -5.12 1.62 -27.22
C THR A 99 -6.63 1.58 -27.00
N PRO A 100 -7.45 1.38 -28.05
CA PRO A 100 -8.89 1.13 -27.89
C PRO A 100 -9.19 -0.28 -27.34
N GLN A 101 -8.19 -1.15 -27.27
CA GLN A 101 -8.29 -2.52 -26.75
C GLN A 101 -7.56 -2.63 -25.40
N SER A 102 -6.91 -3.77 -25.15
CA SER A 102 -6.27 -4.07 -23.87
C SER A 102 -4.81 -3.62 -23.82
N THR A 103 -4.38 -3.12 -22.66
CA THR A 103 -2.96 -3.00 -22.30
C THR A 103 -2.60 -4.12 -21.33
N HIS A 104 -1.47 -4.80 -21.55
CA HIS A 104 -0.97 -5.87 -20.69
C HIS A 104 0.49 -5.57 -20.30
N ILE A 105 0.77 -5.56 -18.99
CA ILE A 105 2.11 -5.37 -18.43
C ILE A 105 2.38 -6.56 -17.52
N SER A 106 3.44 -7.31 -17.80
CA SER A 106 3.81 -8.53 -17.08
C SER A 106 5.29 -8.50 -16.77
N SER A 107 5.64 -8.66 -15.49
CA SER A 107 7.01 -8.81 -15.01
C SER A 107 7.16 -10.19 -14.37
N GLY A 108 8.29 -10.87 -14.61
CA GLY A 108 8.61 -12.15 -13.95
C GLY A 108 9.06 -11.99 -12.50
N GLU A 109 9.60 -10.82 -12.16
CA GLU A 109 10.12 -10.47 -10.83
C GLU A 109 9.26 -9.36 -10.21
N HIS A 110 9.69 -8.11 -10.31
CA HIS A 110 9.08 -6.97 -9.63
C HIS A 110 8.45 -5.97 -10.61
N MET A 111 7.43 -5.25 -10.13
CA MET A 111 6.86 -4.10 -10.82
C MET A 111 6.89 -2.91 -9.86
N ALA A 112 7.56 -1.84 -10.29
CA ALA A 112 7.74 -0.61 -9.53
C ALA A 112 7.06 0.55 -10.27
N LEU A 113 6.14 1.23 -9.59
CA LEU A 113 5.50 2.44 -10.08
C LEU A 113 5.88 3.60 -9.15
N THR A 114 6.66 4.55 -9.66
CA THR A 114 7.14 5.71 -8.90
C THR A 114 6.67 6.99 -9.55
N SER A 115 6.24 7.96 -8.74
CA SER A 115 5.82 9.28 -9.21
C SER A 115 6.29 10.33 -8.20
N GLY A 116 6.97 11.38 -8.68
CA GLY A 116 7.41 12.49 -7.82
C GLY A 116 6.28 13.40 -7.32
N LYS A 117 5.05 13.17 -7.80
CA LYS A 117 3.82 13.87 -7.42
C LYS A 117 2.71 12.84 -7.16
N ASP A 118 1.55 13.00 -7.79
CA ASP A 118 0.39 12.12 -7.60
C ASP A 118 0.39 10.95 -8.60
N THR A 119 -0.03 9.78 -8.11
CA THR A 119 -0.43 8.64 -8.97
C THR A 119 -1.95 8.54 -8.95
N SER A 120 -2.59 8.69 -10.11
CA SER A 120 -4.05 8.59 -10.26
C SER A 120 -4.43 7.35 -11.05
N ILE A 121 -5.35 6.53 -10.49
CA ILE A 121 -5.90 5.35 -11.14
C ILE A 121 -7.42 5.54 -11.27
N ALA A 122 -7.90 5.65 -12.51
CA ALA A 122 -9.32 5.78 -12.82
C ALA A 122 -9.78 4.58 -13.66
N VAL A 123 -10.84 3.88 -13.21
CA VAL A 123 -11.33 2.66 -13.85
C VAL A 123 -12.83 2.80 -14.13
N GLY A 124 -13.26 2.56 -15.36
CA GLY A 124 -14.64 2.78 -15.79
C GLY A 124 -15.66 1.76 -15.26
N LYS A 125 -15.22 0.58 -14.77
CA LYS A 125 -16.12 -0.49 -14.30
C LYS A 125 -15.69 -1.09 -12.96
N SER A 126 -14.57 -1.81 -12.91
CA SER A 126 -14.15 -2.55 -11.71
C SER A 126 -12.63 -2.61 -11.62
N LEU A 127 -12.09 -2.33 -10.44
CA LEU A 127 -10.67 -2.52 -10.11
C LEU A 127 -10.52 -3.79 -9.26
N PHE A 128 -9.67 -4.71 -9.71
CA PHE A 128 -9.33 -5.92 -8.97
C PHE A 128 -7.86 -5.88 -8.59
N VAL A 129 -7.57 -6.12 -7.31
CA VAL A 129 -6.20 -6.22 -6.78
C VAL A 129 -6.11 -7.56 -6.07
N THR A 130 -5.41 -8.53 -6.69
CA THR A 130 -5.24 -9.88 -6.15
C THR A 130 -3.77 -10.11 -5.84
N VAL A 131 -3.48 -10.41 -4.58
CA VAL A 131 -2.10 -10.63 -4.07
C VAL A 131 -2.01 -11.99 -3.42
N LYS A 132 -0.86 -12.66 -3.55
CA LYS A 132 -0.64 -14.01 -3.00
C LYS A 132 -0.14 -13.98 -1.55
N GLU A 133 0.77 -13.06 -1.23
CA GLU A 133 1.46 -13.05 0.07
C GLU A 133 0.88 -11.99 1.01
N GLY A 134 0.71 -10.75 0.56
CA GLY A 134 0.04 -9.73 1.35
C GLY A 134 -0.08 -8.39 0.64
N LEU A 135 -0.92 -7.53 1.21
CA LEU A 135 -1.18 -6.16 0.75
C LEU A 135 -0.85 -5.20 1.89
N SER A 136 0.04 -4.24 1.65
CA SER A 136 0.32 -3.15 2.58
C SER A 136 0.02 -1.80 1.93
N VAL A 137 -0.61 -0.91 2.69
CA VAL A 137 -0.93 0.45 2.30
C VAL A 137 -0.44 1.39 3.40
N PHE A 138 0.48 2.29 3.05
CA PHE A 138 1.06 3.25 3.97
C PHE A 138 0.88 4.68 3.44
N VAL A 139 0.45 5.59 4.33
CA VAL A 139 0.35 7.02 4.04
C VAL A 139 0.95 7.80 5.20
N HIS A 140 1.94 8.64 4.91
CA HIS A 140 2.69 9.35 5.96
C HIS A 140 1.97 10.59 6.52
N LYS A 141 1.23 11.35 5.70
CA LYS A 141 0.76 12.69 6.09
C LYS A 141 -0.76 12.83 6.17
N LEU A 142 -1.48 12.54 5.09
CA LEU A 142 -2.90 12.92 4.94
C LEU A 142 -3.89 11.77 5.24
N GLY A 143 -3.39 10.61 5.68
CA GLY A 143 -4.22 9.46 6.05
C GLY A 143 -4.86 8.73 4.86
N ILE A 144 -5.69 7.73 5.19
CA ILE A 144 -6.40 6.88 4.22
C ILE A 144 -7.89 7.19 4.29
N ARG A 145 -8.54 7.34 3.13
CA ARG A 145 -9.98 7.52 3.00
C ARG A 145 -10.56 6.48 2.04
N LEU A 146 -11.35 5.55 2.57
CA LEU A 146 -12.06 4.52 1.82
C LEU A 146 -13.56 4.84 1.84
N VAL A 147 -14.15 5.13 0.68
CA VAL A 147 -15.55 5.58 0.58
C VAL A 147 -16.24 4.84 -0.56
N ALA A 148 -17.36 4.19 -0.24
CA ALA A 148 -18.33 3.73 -1.23
C ALA A 148 -19.52 4.71 -1.24
N ALA A 149 -19.81 5.34 -2.38
CA ALA A 149 -20.99 6.20 -2.51
C ALA A 149 -22.30 5.42 -2.44
N SER A 150 -22.26 4.15 -2.88
CA SER A 150 -23.35 3.19 -2.82
C SER A 150 -22.77 1.78 -2.76
N GLY A 151 -23.53 0.84 -2.22
CA GLY A 151 -23.09 -0.54 -2.02
C GLY A 151 -22.41 -0.75 -0.66
N HIS A 152 -22.22 -2.01 -0.29
CA HIS A 152 -21.62 -2.38 1.00
C HIS A 152 -20.09 -2.28 0.96
N VAL A 153 -19.49 -1.96 2.10
CA VAL A 153 -18.04 -2.09 2.33
C VAL A 153 -17.83 -3.30 3.22
N THR A 154 -16.97 -4.22 2.78
CA THR A 154 -16.63 -5.43 3.52
C THR A 154 -15.13 -5.49 3.74
N ILE A 155 -14.72 -5.72 4.98
CA ILE A 155 -13.33 -5.95 5.39
C ILE A 155 -13.36 -7.21 6.25
N GLU A 156 -12.60 -8.23 5.87
CA GLU A 156 -12.64 -9.55 6.49
C GLU A 156 -11.24 -10.12 6.66
N ALA A 157 -10.98 -10.72 7.81
CA ALA A 157 -9.85 -11.63 8.04
C ALA A 157 -10.45 -13.02 8.30
N GLN A 158 -10.47 -13.88 7.27
CA GLN A 158 -11.26 -15.12 7.31
C GLN A 158 -10.67 -16.21 8.22
N ASN A 159 -9.34 -16.23 8.36
CA ASN A 159 -8.60 -17.24 9.11
C ASN A 159 -7.62 -16.64 10.12
N ASP A 160 -7.66 -15.32 10.35
CA ASP A 160 -6.73 -14.63 11.24
C ASP A 160 -7.41 -13.45 11.95
N ALA A 161 -6.69 -12.80 12.85
CA ALA A 161 -7.17 -11.66 13.61
C ALA A 161 -7.31 -10.41 12.73
N MET A 162 -8.25 -9.55 13.12
CA MET A 162 -8.35 -8.18 12.64
C MET A 162 -7.95 -7.23 13.76
N LEU A 163 -7.04 -6.31 13.47
CA LEU A 163 -6.63 -5.24 14.38
C LEU A 163 -7.02 -3.89 13.78
N LEU A 164 -7.76 -3.09 14.56
CA LEU A 164 -8.10 -1.71 14.26
C LEU A 164 -7.66 -0.85 15.45
N GLU A 165 -6.71 0.05 15.22
CA GLU A 165 -6.10 0.86 16.27
C GLU A 165 -6.05 2.34 15.86
N ALA A 166 -6.31 3.21 16.84
CA ALA A 166 -6.16 4.65 16.70
C ALA A 166 -5.49 5.22 17.95
N ALA A 167 -4.51 6.11 17.76
CA ALA A 167 -3.87 6.82 18.88
C ALA A 167 -4.76 7.89 19.52
N LYS A 168 -5.88 8.22 18.86
CA LYS A 168 -6.90 9.17 19.33
C LYS A 168 -8.26 8.46 19.30
N ASP A 169 -9.33 9.22 19.10
CA ASP A 169 -10.68 8.69 19.09
C ASP A 169 -10.89 7.62 18.01
N PHE A 170 -11.59 6.56 18.40
CA PHE A 170 -12.04 5.49 17.53
C PHE A 170 -13.57 5.49 17.49
N ASN A 171 -14.15 5.92 16.37
CA ASN A 171 -15.60 6.10 16.22
C ASN A 171 -16.21 5.04 15.32
N ILE A 172 -17.19 4.30 15.84
CA ILE A 172 -18.08 3.43 15.06
C ILE A 172 -19.49 4.04 15.13
N THR A 173 -20.10 4.30 13.98
CA THR A 173 -21.42 4.93 13.93
C THR A 173 -22.26 4.33 12.80
N SER A 174 -23.48 3.91 13.14
CA SER A 174 -24.56 3.70 12.17
C SER A 174 -25.55 4.85 12.32
N THR A 175 -25.81 5.59 11.24
CA THR A 175 -26.62 6.82 11.29
C THR A 175 -28.12 6.56 11.12
N ALA A 176 -28.49 5.44 10.52
CA ALA A 176 -29.88 5.10 10.22
C ALA A 176 -30.33 3.78 10.87
N ASP A 177 -29.39 2.92 11.24
CA ASP A 177 -29.70 1.51 11.51
C ASP A 177 -28.84 0.96 12.67
N THR A 178 -28.65 -0.35 12.74
CA THR A 178 -28.03 -1.02 13.89
C THR A 178 -26.51 -1.19 13.77
N ILE A 179 -25.80 -1.13 14.92
CA ILE A 179 -24.41 -1.62 15.04
C ILE A 179 -24.46 -3.03 15.62
N HIS A 180 -23.91 -4.00 14.90
CA HIS A 180 -23.80 -5.39 15.35
C HIS A 180 -22.38 -5.68 15.84
N ILE A 181 -22.25 -6.10 17.11
CA ILE A 181 -21.00 -6.60 17.69
C ILE A 181 -21.27 -8.01 18.19
N THR A 182 -20.74 -9.01 17.49
CA THR A 182 -20.99 -10.42 17.79
C THR A 182 -19.66 -11.15 17.90
N ALA A 183 -19.53 -11.97 18.94
CA ALA A 183 -18.37 -12.83 19.13
C ALA A 183 -18.84 -14.19 19.63
N LYS A 184 -18.25 -15.26 19.09
CA LYS A 184 -18.58 -16.64 19.49
C LYS A 184 -18.26 -16.91 20.96
N ASN A 185 -17.13 -16.39 21.44
CA ASN A 185 -16.62 -16.69 22.78
C ASN A 185 -16.91 -15.57 23.78
N LYS A 186 -16.55 -14.32 23.44
CA LYS A 186 -16.55 -13.21 24.38
C LYS A 186 -16.50 -11.84 23.72
N VAL A 187 -17.26 -10.88 24.26
CA VAL A 187 -17.11 -9.44 23.99
C VAL A 187 -16.60 -8.76 25.27
N LEU A 188 -15.55 -7.93 25.15
CA LEU A 188 -14.98 -7.16 26.26
C LEU A 188 -14.86 -5.69 25.83
N VAL A 189 -15.47 -4.80 26.61
CA VAL A 189 -15.33 -3.35 26.45
C VAL A 189 -14.70 -2.79 27.71
N ASN A 190 -13.59 -2.04 27.56
CA ASN A 190 -12.80 -1.53 28.68
C ASN A 190 -12.35 -0.08 28.40
N GLY A 191 -12.39 0.76 29.44
CA GLY A 191 -11.82 2.10 29.43
C GLY A 191 -11.61 2.65 30.84
N GLY A 192 -10.48 3.32 31.09
CA GLY A 192 -10.21 4.00 32.37
C GLY A 192 -10.24 3.09 33.61
N GLY A 193 -10.02 1.78 33.44
CA GLY A 193 -10.11 0.79 34.52
C GLY A 193 -11.53 0.28 34.84
N SER A 194 -12.53 0.70 34.06
CA SER A 194 -13.90 0.15 34.08
C SER A 194 -14.13 -0.78 32.88
N PHE A 195 -14.99 -1.78 33.02
CA PHE A 195 -15.25 -2.73 31.94
C PHE A 195 -16.65 -3.37 32.00
N THR A 196 -17.08 -3.92 30.87
CA THR A 196 -18.16 -4.90 30.76
C THR A 196 -17.70 -6.08 29.90
N GLU A 197 -17.99 -7.29 30.35
CA GLU A 197 -17.67 -8.55 29.68
C GLU A 197 -18.95 -9.36 29.44
N TRP A 198 -19.14 -9.82 28.21
CA TRP A 198 -20.28 -10.67 27.82
C TRP A 198 -19.76 -12.02 27.32
N SER A 199 -20.16 -13.11 27.98
CA SER A 199 -19.72 -14.48 27.64
C SER A 199 -20.81 -15.51 27.97
N ALA A 200 -20.55 -16.78 27.63
CA ALA A 200 -21.43 -17.90 28.01
C ALA A 200 -21.61 -18.05 29.54
N ASN A 201 -20.68 -17.53 30.34
CA ASN A 201 -20.76 -17.57 31.81
C ASN A 201 -21.63 -16.43 32.39
N GLY A 202 -22.10 -15.50 31.55
CA GLY A 202 -22.93 -14.36 31.95
C GLY A 202 -22.34 -13.00 31.57
N ILE A 203 -22.94 -11.96 32.15
CA ILE A 203 -22.53 -10.56 32.01
C ILE A 203 -21.81 -10.12 33.28
N LYS A 204 -20.58 -9.61 33.16
CA LYS A 204 -19.79 -9.08 34.27
C LYS A 204 -19.36 -7.65 34.00
N SER A 205 -19.80 -6.74 34.86
CA SER A 205 -19.42 -5.32 34.82
C SER A 205 -18.63 -4.97 36.08
N GLY A 206 -17.64 -4.11 35.96
CA GLY A 206 -16.81 -3.70 37.09
C GLY A 206 -16.21 -2.31 36.92
N THR A 207 -16.13 -1.57 38.03
CA THR A 207 -15.45 -0.28 38.12
C THR A 207 -14.89 -0.06 39.53
N LYS A 208 -13.81 0.70 39.66
CA LYS A 208 -13.30 1.19 40.96
C LYS A 208 -13.99 2.48 41.41
N GLY A 209 -14.66 3.17 40.49
CA GLY A 209 -15.37 4.42 40.75
C GLY A 209 -16.83 4.19 41.13
N THR A 210 -17.61 5.27 41.10
CA THR A 210 -19.06 5.22 41.28
C THR A 210 -19.72 4.67 40.01
N TRP A 211 -20.62 3.70 40.16
CA TRP A 211 -21.53 3.28 39.09
C TRP A 211 -22.88 3.97 39.30
N THR A 212 -23.30 4.79 38.33
CA THR A 212 -24.59 5.49 38.35
C THR A 212 -25.44 4.98 37.19
N GLU A 213 -26.68 4.59 37.48
CA GLU A 213 -27.64 4.11 36.50
C GLU A 213 -28.89 5.01 36.53
N HIS A 214 -29.34 5.45 35.35
CA HIS A 214 -30.56 6.23 35.19
C HIS A 214 -31.53 5.44 34.33
N ALA A 215 -32.64 4.98 34.92
CA ALA A 215 -33.67 4.23 34.21
C ALA A 215 -35.08 4.63 34.68
N ALA A 216 -36.06 4.52 33.78
CA ALA A 216 -37.47 4.69 34.11
C ALA A 216 -38.03 3.49 34.90
N ALA A 217 -37.45 2.28 34.72
CA ALA A 217 -37.81 1.07 35.44
C ALA A 217 -36.66 0.04 35.41
N HIS A 218 -36.59 -0.82 36.43
CA HIS A 218 -35.76 -2.02 36.43
C HIS A 218 -36.66 -3.24 36.62
N THR A 219 -36.57 -4.22 35.73
CA THR A 219 -37.36 -5.46 35.81
C THR A 219 -36.44 -6.66 35.73
N SER A 220 -36.56 -7.58 36.70
CA SER A 220 -35.78 -8.82 36.74
C SER A 220 -36.65 -9.98 36.26
N LEU A 221 -36.53 -10.30 34.97
CA LEU A 221 -37.18 -11.47 34.36
C LEU A 221 -36.20 -12.66 34.32
N GLY A 222 -36.72 -13.87 34.15
CA GLY A 222 -35.89 -15.07 33.94
C GLY A 222 -34.98 -14.96 32.70
N PRO A 223 -34.07 -15.93 32.50
CA PRO A 223 -33.10 -15.87 31.40
C PRO A 223 -33.77 -15.87 30.02
N LEU A 224 -33.23 -15.07 29.10
CA LEU A 224 -33.58 -15.03 27.69
C LEU A 224 -32.30 -15.16 26.86
N SER A 225 -32.28 -16.02 25.84
CA SER A 225 -31.11 -16.30 25.01
C SER A 225 -31.37 -16.05 23.53
N ARG A 226 -30.31 -15.71 22.79
CA ARG A 226 -30.30 -15.60 21.32
C ARG A 226 -29.07 -16.35 20.77
N PRO A 227 -29.21 -17.17 19.73
CA PRO A 227 -28.07 -17.83 19.11
C PRO A 227 -27.14 -16.82 18.44
N VAL A 228 -25.83 -17.11 18.48
CA VAL A 228 -24.76 -16.39 17.77
C VAL A 228 -24.34 -17.12 16.50
#